data_AF-A0A5C3E9P5-F1
#
_entry.id   AF-A0A5C3E9P5-F1
#
_cell.length_a   1.000
_cell.length_b   1.000
_cell.length_c   1.000
_cell.angle_alpha   90.00
_cell.angle_beta   90.00
_cell.angle_gamma   90.00
#
_symmetry.space_group_name_H-M   'P 1'
#
loop_
_entity.id
_entity.type
_entity.pdbx_description
1 polymer ?
#
loop_
_entity_poly.entity_id
_entity_poly.type
_entity_poly.pdbx_seq_one_letter_code
_entity_poly.pdbx_strand_id
1 'polypeptide(L)'
;MKIQTRPLLFLLSGFLAFASVFAPINPNLPPEENGMWEKAIEKYKEIHKTQQRSYEPRDADFERYNQIEKFEEKAWALAGQHGVFFVGKAQHRQPRPRIVEYFTSLVRPNDDLARDMNLRDKVALILWKRATSHTQELISVDSLTYHQELEWGLKPLRQIIGVH
;
A
#
# COMPACT_ATOMS: atom_id res chain seq x y z
N MET A 1 48.40 36.94 -38.51
CA MET A 1 47.11 37.23 -37.85
C MET A 1 46.51 35.92 -37.37
N LYS A 2 46.30 35.77 -36.06
CA LYS A 2 45.79 34.55 -35.43
C LYS A 2 44.26 34.61 -35.42
N ILE A 3 43.61 33.62 -36.01
CA ILE A 3 42.14 33.48 -35.99
C ILE A 3 41.78 32.75 -34.71
N GLN A 4 41.04 33.47 -33.86
CA GLN A 4 40.59 33.09 -32.54
C GLN A 4 39.23 32.38 -32.67
N THR A 5 39.20 31.06 -32.56
CA THR A 5 37.95 30.29 -32.48
C THR A 5 37.59 30.03 -31.01
N ARG A 6 36.41 30.52 -30.64
CA ARG A 6 35.76 30.44 -29.33
C ARG A 6 35.03 29.10 -29.13
N PRO A 7 34.59 28.76 -27.90
CA PRO A 7 34.72 27.43 -27.30
C PRO A 7 33.57 26.47 -27.60
N LEU A 8 33.88 25.18 -27.56
CA LEU A 8 32.93 24.07 -27.62
C LEU A 8 32.27 23.92 -26.23
N LEU A 9 31.06 24.45 -26.08
CA LEU A 9 30.19 24.21 -24.94
C LEU A 9 29.71 22.75 -24.98
N PHE A 10 30.27 21.90 -24.12
CA PHE A 10 29.73 20.57 -23.86
C PHE A 10 28.38 20.72 -23.14
N LEU A 11 27.32 20.32 -23.85
CA LEU A 11 25.97 20.18 -23.30
C LEU A 11 25.97 19.13 -22.19
N LEU A 12 25.82 19.59 -20.95
CA LEU A 12 25.44 18.79 -19.80
C LEU A 12 24.06 18.17 -20.05
N SER A 13 24.03 16.89 -20.45
CA SER A 13 22.82 16.08 -20.36
C SER A 13 22.57 15.76 -18.89
N GLY A 14 21.81 16.63 -18.25
CA GLY A 14 21.28 16.38 -16.90
C GLY A 14 20.37 15.16 -16.92
N PHE A 15 20.85 14.05 -16.38
CA PHE A 15 19.99 13.00 -15.86
C PHE A 15 19.25 13.58 -14.64
N LEU A 16 18.03 14.06 -14.86
CA LEU A 16 17.06 14.19 -13.77
C LEU A 16 16.73 12.77 -13.32
N ALA A 17 17.51 12.26 -12.36
CA ALA A 17 17.07 11.17 -11.52
C ALA A 17 15.78 11.65 -10.85
N PHE A 18 14.64 11.16 -11.32
CA PHE A 18 13.39 11.25 -10.59
C PHE A 18 13.59 10.48 -9.28
N ALA A 19 14.08 11.18 -8.26
CA ALA A 19 13.93 10.76 -6.89
C ALA A 19 12.43 10.65 -6.67
N SER A 20 11.92 9.44 -6.80
CA SER A 20 10.55 9.11 -6.43
C SER A 20 10.49 9.43 -4.94
N VAL A 21 9.87 10.56 -4.59
CA VAL A 21 9.61 10.92 -3.20
C VAL A 21 8.62 9.87 -2.73
N PHE A 22 9.15 8.80 -2.13
CA PHE A 22 8.34 7.84 -1.41
C PHE A 22 7.66 8.62 -0.29
N ALA A 23 6.33 8.70 -0.33
CA ALA A 23 5.58 9.16 0.83
C ALA A 23 6.05 8.32 2.04
N PRO A 24 6.36 8.96 3.18
CA PRO A 24 6.97 8.26 4.30
C PRO A 24 6.03 7.17 4.81
N ILE A 25 6.56 5.95 4.75
CA ILE A 25 6.16 4.76 5.51
C ILE A 25 5.90 5.20 6.96
N ASN A 26 4.91 4.63 7.65
CA ASN A 26 4.83 4.77 9.11
C ASN A 26 6.21 4.40 9.70
N PRO A 27 7.02 5.38 10.18
CA PRO A 27 8.44 5.17 10.43
C PRO A 27 8.68 4.25 11.63
N ASN A 28 7.61 3.84 12.33
CA ASN A 28 7.64 3.05 13.54
C ASN A 28 7.24 1.58 13.32
N LEU A 29 7.05 1.12 12.08
CA LEU A 29 6.76 -0.29 11.84
C LEU A 29 7.94 -1.18 12.24
N PRO A 30 7.71 -2.27 13.00
CA PRO A 30 8.70 -3.30 13.23
C PRO A 30 9.28 -3.83 11.90
N PRO A 31 10.56 -4.25 11.85
CA PRO A 31 11.20 -4.68 10.61
C PRO A 31 10.45 -5.78 9.83
N GLU A 32 9.81 -6.71 10.54
CA GLU A 32 8.99 -7.77 9.93
C GLU A 32 7.76 -7.20 9.20
N GLU A 33 7.09 -6.23 9.80
CA GLU A 33 5.90 -5.58 9.25
C GLU A 33 6.27 -4.68 8.07
N ASN A 34 7.40 -3.97 8.17
CA ASN A 34 7.94 -3.19 7.05
C ASN A 34 8.27 -4.09 5.84
N GLY A 35 8.91 -5.25 6.06
CA GLY A 35 9.20 -6.19 4.97
C GLY A 35 7.93 -6.78 4.32
N MET A 36 6.84 -6.94 5.07
CA MET A 36 5.55 -7.35 4.49
C MET A 36 4.88 -6.21 3.74
N TRP A 37 4.98 -4.99 4.26
CA TRP A 37 4.49 -3.81 3.55
C TRP A 37 5.20 -3.61 2.21
N GLU A 38 6.53 -3.69 2.18
CA GLU A 38 7.32 -3.60 0.95
C GLU A 38 6.89 -4.64 -0.09
N LYS A 39 6.69 -5.90 0.33
CA LYS A 39 6.15 -6.96 -0.56
C LYS A 39 4.78 -6.62 -1.13
N ALA A 40 3.88 -6.07 -0.30
CA ALA A 40 2.56 -5.66 -0.76
C ALA A 40 2.67 -4.54 -1.82
N ILE A 41 3.51 -3.54 -1.57
CA ILE A 41 3.76 -2.43 -2.49
C ILE A 41 4.38 -2.90 -3.80
N GLU A 42 5.40 -3.77 -3.74
CA GLU A 42 6.00 -4.38 -4.93
C GLU A 42 4.94 -5.09 -5.78
N LYS A 43 4.03 -5.82 -5.12
CA LYS A 43 2.95 -6.50 -5.82
C LYS A 43 1.97 -5.53 -6.49
N TYR A 44 1.59 -4.45 -5.81
CA TYR A 44 0.73 -3.44 -6.41
C TYR A 44 1.40 -2.73 -7.59
N LYS A 45 2.71 -2.45 -7.51
CA LYS A 45 3.48 -1.93 -8.65
C LYS A 45 3.48 -2.90 -9.82
N GLU A 46 3.65 -4.19 -9.56
CA GLU A 46 3.60 -5.24 -10.60
C GLU A 46 2.21 -5.29 -11.27
N ILE A 47 1.13 -5.24 -10.50
CA ILE A 47 -0.26 -5.21 -10.99
C ILE A 47 -0.47 -4.00 -11.93
N HIS A 48 -0.10 -2.80 -11.47
CA HIS A 48 -0.21 -1.58 -12.27
C HIS A 48 0.61 -1.66 -13.56
N LYS A 49 1.87 -2.12 -13.46
CA LYS A 49 2.75 -2.30 -14.62
C LYS A 49 2.17 -3.27 -15.64
N THR A 50 1.65 -4.41 -15.18
CA THR A 50 1.11 -5.48 -16.04
C THR A 50 -0.16 -5.03 -16.77
N GLN A 51 -0.96 -4.19 -16.11
CA GLN A 51 -2.20 -3.65 -16.67
C GLN A 51 -2.03 -2.27 -17.33
N GLN A 52 -0.78 -1.83 -17.55
CA GLN A 52 -0.48 -0.55 -18.21
C GLN A 52 -1.18 0.65 -17.53
N ARG A 53 -1.09 0.70 -16.20
CA ARG A 53 -1.58 1.81 -15.37
C ARG A 53 -0.42 2.39 -14.56
N SER A 54 -0.50 3.68 -14.23
CA SER A 54 0.52 4.35 -13.41
C SER A 54 0.33 3.99 -11.94
N TYR A 55 1.42 3.56 -11.28
CA TYR A 55 1.46 3.44 -9.83
C TYR A 55 1.82 4.81 -9.24
N GLU A 56 0.84 5.48 -8.63
CA GLU A 56 0.98 6.84 -8.11
C GLU A 56 0.60 6.87 -6.63
N PRO A 57 1.57 6.76 -5.70
CA PRO A 57 1.31 6.95 -4.28
C PRO A 57 0.94 8.41 -4.02
N ARG A 58 -0.05 8.62 -3.16
CA ARG A 58 -0.58 9.95 -2.85
C ARG A 58 -0.24 10.34 -1.42
N ASP A 59 -0.77 9.63 -0.43
CA ASP A 59 -0.58 9.97 0.98
C ASP A 59 -0.67 8.71 1.87
N ALA A 60 0.26 8.59 2.82
CA ALA A 60 0.15 7.70 3.98
C ALA A 60 -0.23 8.56 5.20
N ASP A 61 -1.47 8.46 5.67
CA ASP A 61 -1.97 9.28 6.78
C ASP A 61 -2.78 8.43 7.78
N PHE A 62 -2.11 7.42 8.32
CA PHE A 62 -2.68 6.48 9.28
C PHE A 62 -3.30 7.21 10.50
N GLU A 63 -2.60 8.19 11.05
CA GLU A 63 -3.03 8.94 12.24
C GLU A 63 -4.35 9.70 11.98
N ARG A 64 -4.51 10.31 10.81
CA ARG A 64 -5.77 10.96 10.44
C ARG A 64 -6.92 9.96 10.35
N TYR A 65 -6.69 8.80 9.73
CA TYR A 65 -7.75 7.81 9.55
C TYR A 65 -8.14 7.13 10.86
N ASN A 66 -7.20 6.97 11.79
CA ASN A 66 -7.46 6.39 13.10
C ASN A 66 -8.41 7.25 13.97
N GLN A 67 -8.62 8.52 13.62
CA GLN A 67 -9.60 9.40 14.26
C GLN A 67 -11.04 9.19 13.76
N ILE A 68 -11.23 8.49 12.64
CA ILE A 68 -12.57 8.20 12.10
C ILE A 68 -13.25 7.18 13.02
N GLU A 69 -14.47 7.50 13.45
CA GLU A 69 -15.24 6.62 14.33
C GLU A 69 -15.42 5.24 13.68
N LYS A 70 -15.00 4.19 14.43
CA LYS A 70 -15.06 2.79 14.01
C LYS A 70 -14.33 2.52 12.69
N PHE A 71 -13.26 3.28 12.40
CA PHE A 71 -12.46 3.12 11.18
C PHE A 71 -12.06 1.66 10.92
N GLU A 72 -11.44 1.02 11.91
CA GLU A 72 -10.94 -0.36 11.78
C GLU A 72 -12.08 -1.35 11.52
N GLU A 73 -13.21 -1.23 12.23
CA GLU A 73 -14.38 -2.09 12.05
C GLU A 73 -14.98 -1.92 10.64
N LYS A 74 -15.17 -0.67 10.19
CA LYS A 74 -15.71 -0.36 8.85
C LYS A 74 -14.77 -0.88 7.75
N ALA A 75 -13.46 -0.65 7.90
CA ALA A 75 -12.44 -1.08 6.95
C ALA A 75 -12.37 -2.61 6.86
N TRP A 76 -12.51 -3.30 7.99
CA TRP A 76 -12.54 -4.75 8.03
C TRP A 76 -13.82 -5.33 7.41
N ALA A 77 -14.96 -4.69 7.61
CA ALA A 77 -16.21 -5.07 6.95
C ALA A 77 -16.07 -4.99 5.42
N LEU A 78 -15.43 -3.92 4.90
CA LEU A 78 -15.13 -3.79 3.46
C LEU A 78 -14.17 -4.88 2.97
N ALA A 79 -13.16 -5.26 3.75
CA ALA A 79 -12.27 -6.38 3.44
C ALA A 79 -13.05 -7.71 3.33
N GLY A 80 -14.06 -7.92 4.18
CA GLY A 80 -14.97 -9.06 4.09
C GLY A 80 -15.85 -9.05 2.84
N GLN A 81 -16.33 -7.88 2.42
CA GLN A 81 -17.20 -7.70 1.25
C GLN A 81 -16.46 -7.78 -0.08
N HIS A 82 -15.35 -7.05 -0.21
CA HIS A 82 -14.59 -6.90 -1.45
C HIS A 82 -13.45 -7.91 -1.60
N GLY A 83 -13.10 -8.60 -0.51
CA GLY A 83 -11.97 -9.50 -0.44
C GLY A 83 -10.66 -8.81 -0.08
N VAL A 84 -9.61 -9.61 0.00
CA VAL A 84 -8.27 -9.19 0.38
C VAL A 84 -7.22 -9.80 -0.55
N PHE A 85 -6.05 -9.20 -0.58
CA PHE A 85 -4.87 -9.77 -1.22
C PHE A 85 -3.94 -10.33 -0.13
N PHE A 86 -3.55 -11.60 -0.26
CA PHE A 86 -2.65 -12.23 0.69
C PHE A 86 -1.20 -11.84 0.40
N VAL A 87 -0.52 -11.27 1.39
CA VAL A 87 0.86 -10.78 1.24
C VAL A 87 1.86 -11.85 1.63
N GLY A 88 1.67 -12.50 2.79
CA GLY A 88 2.62 -13.48 3.29
C GLY A 88 2.40 -13.89 4.74
N LYS A 89 3.26 -14.78 5.23
CA LYS A 89 3.31 -15.19 6.65
C LYS A 89 4.66 -14.83 7.25
N ALA A 90 4.67 -14.42 8.51
CA ALA A 90 5.87 -14.30 9.34
C ALA A 90 5.73 -15.13 10.62
N GLN A 91 6.84 -15.66 11.11
CA GLN A 91 6.87 -16.35 12.40
C GLN A 91 7.29 -15.35 13.48
N HIS A 92 6.32 -14.89 14.26
CA HIS A 92 6.60 -14.00 15.38
C HIS A 92 7.11 -14.84 16.56
N ARG A 93 8.38 -14.67 16.93
CA ARG A 93 9.07 -15.58 17.88
C ARG A 93 8.79 -15.29 19.35
N GLN A 94 8.25 -14.12 19.69
CA GLN A 94 8.03 -13.69 21.08
C GLN A 94 6.63 -13.07 21.28
N PRO A 95 6.02 -13.14 22.48
CA PRO A 95 6.42 -13.96 23.64
C PRO A 95 6.11 -15.47 23.47
N ARG A 96 5.37 -15.86 22.42
CA ARG A 96 5.16 -17.26 22.01
C ARG A 96 5.26 -17.36 20.49
N PRO A 97 5.91 -18.40 19.93
CA PRO A 97 5.93 -18.64 18.49
C PRO A 97 4.51 -18.69 17.93
N ARG A 98 4.18 -17.74 17.06
CA ARG A 98 2.91 -17.71 16.34
C ARG A 98 3.13 -17.35 14.89
N ILE A 99 2.33 -17.94 14.02
CA ILE A 99 2.30 -17.54 12.62
C ILE A 99 1.37 -16.34 12.52
N VAL A 100 1.91 -15.24 12.02
CA VAL A 100 1.18 -14.02 11.70
C VAL A 100 1.01 -13.97 10.20
N GLU A 101 -0.23 -13.78 9.76
CA GLU A 101 -0.61 -13.67 8.36
C GLU A 101 -0.84 -12.20 8.03
N TYR A 102 -0.34 -11.77 6.87
CA TYR A 102 -0.46 -10.40 6.39
C TYR A 102 -1.30 -10.39 5.12
N PHE A 103 -2.21 -9.43 5.05
CA PHE A 103 -3.09 -9.22 3.91
C PHE A 103 -3.36 -7.74 3.73
N THR A 104 -3.72 -7.37 2.51
CA THR A 104 -4.14 -6.02 2.18
C THR A 104 -5.58 -5.99 1.71
N SER A 105 -6.32 -4.97 2.13
CA SER A 105 -7.66 -4.67 1.62
C SER A 105 -7.68 -3.29 0.97
N LEU A 106 -8.81 -2.97 0.32
CA LEU A 106 -9.01 -1.69 -0.35
C LEU A 106 -10.20 -0.94 0.25
N VAL A 107 -10.12 0.39 0.24
CA VAL A 107 -11.27 1.29 0.33
C VAL A 107 -11.34 2.08 -0.97
N ARG A 108 -12.39 1.84 -1.75
CA ARG A 108 -12.60 2.46 -3.07
C ARG A 108 -13.38 3.77 -2.93
N PRO A 109 -13.25 4.73 -3.86
CA PRO A 109 -13.99 6.00 -3.83
C PRO A 109 -15.51 5.92 -3.60
N ASN A 110 -16.12 4.81 -4.01
CA ASN A 110 -17.56 4.58 -3.91
C ASN A 110 -18.00 3.87 -2.62
N ASP A 111 -17.07 3.48 -1.76
CA ASP A 111 -17.39 2.90 -0.45
C ASP A 111 -17.79 4.01 0.54
N ASP A 112 -18.68 3.71 1.48
CA ASP A 112 -19.12 4.69 2.49
C ASP A 112 -17.96 5.25 3.31
N LEU A 113 -17.01 4.38 3.67
CA LEU A 113 -15.81 4.76 4.42
C LEU A 113 -14.90 5.74 3.64
N ALA A 114 -14.92 5.71 2.30
CA ALA A 114 -14.11 6.62 1.49
C ALA A 114 -14.52 8.08 1.64
N ARG A 115 -15.79 8.34 1.95
CA ARG A 115 -16.31 9.67 2.26
C ARG A 115 -15.74 10.19 3.58
N ASP A 116 -15.76 9.35 4.62
CA ASP A 116 -15.18 9.67 5.93
C ASP A 116 -13.66 9.92 5.81
N MET A 117 -12.98 9.16 4.96
CA MET A 117 -11.56 9.32 4.64
C MET A 117 -11.24 10.49 3.69
N ASN A 118 -12.25 11.09 3.05
CA ASN A 118 -12.10 12.09 1.99
C ASN A 118 -11.12 11.63 0.88
N LEU A 119 -11.29 10.39 0.39
CA LEU A 119 -10.41 9.82 -0.64
C LEU A 119 -10.58 10.45 -2.01
N ARG A 120 -11.77 10.96 -2.35
CA ARG A 120 -12.09 11.55 -3.67
C ARG A 120 -11.77 10.59 -4.82
N ASP A 121 -10.72 10.85 -5.59
CA ASP A 121 -10.22 10.07 -6.72
C ASP A 121 -9.12 9.06 -6.34
N LYS A 122 -8.99 8.77 -5.03
CA LYS A 122 -7.99 7.84 -4.49
C LYS A 122 -8.61 6.54 -4.03
N VAL A 123 -7.80 5.49 -4.01
CA VAL A 123 -8.08 4.23 -3.32
C VAL A 123 -7.16 4.12 -2.11
N ALA A 124 -7.69 3.69 -0.96
CA ALA A 124 -6.85 3.39 0.19
C ALA A 124 -6.43 1.92 0.16
N LEU A 125 -5.14 1.66 0.41
CA LEU A 125 -4.57 0.35 0.66
C LEU A 125 -4.39 0.19 2.16
N ILE A 126 -5.01 -0.83 2.74
CA ILE A 126 -4.90 -1.09 4.18
C ILE A 126 -4.13 -2.38 4.39
N LEU A 127 -3.00 -2.30 5.08
CA LEU A 127 -2.26 -3.48 5.53
C LEU A 127 -2.78 -3.92 6.89
N TRP A 128 -3.02 -5.22 6.98
CA TRP A 128 -3.47 -5.88 8.19
C TRP A 128 -2.51 -7.00 8.55
N LYS A 129 -2.45 -7.33 9.83
CA LYS A 129 -1.91 -8.58 10.31
C LYS A 129 -2.95 -9.33 11.11
N ARG A 130 -2.91 -10.66 11.08
CA ARG A 130 -3.75 -11.53 11.91
C ARG A 130 -2.89 -12.59 12.55
N ALA A 131 -2.93 -12.66 13.88
CA ALA A 131 -2.41 -13.80 14.60
C ALA A 131 -3.42 -14.96 14.53
N THR A 132 -2.94 -16.20 14.69
CA THR A 132 -3.75 -17.43 14.65
C THR A 132 -5.01 -17.37 15.56
N SER A 133 -4.99 -16.52 16.60
CA SER A 133 -6.09 -16.22 17.53
C SER A 133 -7.19 -15.28 17.01
N HIS A 134 -7.33 -15.10 15.69
CA HIS A 134 -8.45 -14.42 15.01
C HIS A 134 -8.56 -12.90 15.16
N THR A 135 -7.77 -12.27 16.04
CA THR A 135 -7.69 -10.82 16.11
C THR A 135 -6.87 -10.30 14.92
N GLN A 136 -7.55 -9.63 13.99
CA GLN A 136 -6.91 -8.75 13.02
C GLN A 136 -6.47 -7.45 13.70
N GLU A 137 -5.36 -6.89 13.23
CA GLU A 137 -4.82 -5.61 13.67
C GLU A 137 -4.43 -4.83 12.42
N LEU A 138 -4.89 -3.58 12.35
CA LEU A 138 -4.53 -2.65 11.30
C LEU A 138 -3.09 -2.14 11.50
N ILE A 139 -2.29 -2.17 10.43
CA ILE A 139 -0.84 -1.86 10.47
C ILE A 139 -0.52 -0.54 9.79
N SER A 140 -1.07 -0.35 8.60
CA SER A 140 -0.82 0.86 7.82
C SER A 140 -1.97 1.13 6.87
N VAL A 141 -2.13 2.41 6.52
CA VAL A 141 -3.04 2.86 5.47
C VAL A 141 -2.23 3.77 4.55
N ASP A 142 -2.22 3.43 3.28
CA ASP A 142 -1.65 4.25 2.20
C ASP A 142 -2.74 4.54 1.17
N SER A 143 -2.50 5.48 0.27
CA SER A 143 -3.44 5.80 -0.78
C SER A 143 -2.77 5.97 -2.13
N LEU A 144 -3.47 5.51 -3.18
CA LEU A 144 -3.03 5.57 -4.57
C LEU A 144 -4.07 6.30 -5.41
N THR A 145 -3.69 6.81 -6.58
CA THR A 145 -4.64 7.20 -7.63
C THR A 145 -5.55 6.01 -7.97
N TYR A 146 -6.87 6.24 -8.02
CA TYR A 146 -7.83 5.19 -8.35
C TYR A 146 -7.94 4.99 -9.87
N HIS A 147 -7.76 3.74 -10.29
CA HIS A 147 -8.01 3.28 -11.66
C HIS A 147 -9.18 2.31 -11.65
N GLN A 148 -10.35 2.72 -12.16
CA GLN A 148 -11.60 1.93 -12.07
C GLN A 148 -11.48 0.53 -12.70
N GLU A 149 -10.72 0.42 -13.79
CA GLU A 149 -10.52 -0.82 -14.55
C GLU A 149 -9.42 -1.72 -13.96
N LEU A 150 -8.74 -1.32 -12.89
CA LEU A 150 -7.63 -2.10 -12.35
C LEU A 150 -8.15 -3.36 -11.63
N GLU A 151 -7.68 -4.52 -12.08
CA GLU A 151 -7.92 -5.78 -11.41
C GLU A 151 -6.89 -5.97 -10.28
N TRP A 152 -7.34 -5.73 -9.04
CA TRP A 152 -6.48 -5.75 -7.86
C TRP A 152 -6.10 -7.15 -7.35
N GLY A 153 -6.60 -8.21 -8.00
CA GLY A 153 -6.32 -9.60 -7.59
C GLY A 153 -6.83 -9.98 -6.21
N LEU A 154 -7.85 -9.27 -5.69
CA LEU A 154 -8.47 -9.58 -4.40
C LEU A 154 -9.17 -10.93 -4.46
N LYS A 155 -9.05 -11.71 -3.38
CA LYS A 155 -9.80 -12.96 -3.20
C LYS A 155 -10.71 -12.85 -1.98
N PRO A 156 -11.85 -13.54 -1.97
CA PRO A 156 -12.73 -13.57 -0.82
C PRO A 156 -11.97 -13.94 0.46
N LEU A 157 -12.20 -13.18 1.54
CA LEU A 157 -11.49 -13.35 2.81
C LEU A 157 -11.52 -14.80 3.33
N ARG A 158 -12.68 -15.46 3.18
CA ARG A 158 -12.90 -16.87 3.55
C ARG A 158 -11.99 -17.87 2.84
N GLN A 159 -11.50 -17.55 1.64
CA GLN A 159 -10.59 -18.40 0.88
C GLN A 159 -9.14 -18.24 1.32
N ILE A 160 -8.81 -17.08 1.89
CA ILE A 160 -7.46 -16.77 2.34
C ILE A 160 -7.26 -17.19 3.79
N ILE A 161 -8.23 -16.88 4.66
CA ILE A 161 -8.13 -17.15 6.09
C ILE A 161 -8.91 -18.42 6.45
N GLY A 162 -8.68 -19.49 5.69
CA GLY A 162 -9.41 -20.75 5.79
C GLY A 162 -9.78 -21.10 7.23
N VAL A 163 -11.09 -21.30 7.44
CA VAL A 163 -11.65 -21.87 8.67
C VAL A 163 -11.00 -23.25 8.84
N HIS A 164 -10.03 -23.33 9.74
CA HIS A 164 -9.56 -24.58 10.32
C HIS A 164 -10.37 -24.85 11.59
#